data_AF-K2N3I1-F1
#
_entry.id   AF-K2N3I1-F1
#
_cell.length_a   1.000
_cell.length_b   1.000
_cell.length_c   1.000
_cell.angle_alpha   90.00
_cell.angle_beta   90.00
_cell.angle_gamma   90.00
#
_symmetry.space_group_name_H-M   'P 1'
#
loop_
_entity.id
_entity.type
_entity.pdbx_description
1 polymer ?
#
loop_
_entity_poly.entity_id
_entity_poly.type
_entity_poly.pdbx_seq_one_letter_code
_entity_poly.pdbx_strand_id
1 'polypeptide(L)'
;MGSTGLSRSLLSRIDAGYRFVAGCLTVAGRVLTTAAELELNGVIKVTTVAACGECTKDGDCFAPLTTAVSDCKCQCAAGGHGDVCVPAPVPAGPPLPLPPPPPPTPPPPPVGECISDMVYPEVVQAVGSGLSWLCYRNVTFSGGGMSLTVLIGAMTGDVANVTFDGCTWRDGAVLLLLGNAYAAVVSLNIFVTGNTFIDALLSPEGVFPPHTNITISGNRFTVTRLISRSGLELGRPSCVAMNGLAITNDSAVVLSGNVFQTVFASSSAIYVGESALRVSWDSVFAVVGNTFHMAGGDGMPIYLEGSSNSLSLSVLNNSAVVIRGNVVSRPVKYFMLFFWALRVESLSAVVFQGNDMQRSLAVFYSKCSFFIYYNSWLQLSGNLCRVSPSEAFAHISYKVNLRGSTVSVSGNQFMSRTGTLTVLRISTGSRDITNGAIVA
;
A
#
# COMPACT_ATOMS: atom_id res chain seq x y z
N MET A 1 -2.91 -40.26 39.00
CA MET A 1 -2.70 -39.80 40.40
C MET A 1 -1.70 -38.64 40.34
N GLY A 2 -1.93 -37.44 40.84
CA GLY A 2 -3.08 -36.86 41.52
C GLY A 2 -3.32 -35.42 41.04
N SER A 3 -4.55 -34.95 41.25
CA SER A 3 -4.99 -33.59 40.98
C SER A 3 -4.37 -32.63 42.00
N THR A 4 -3.52 -31.71 41.54
CA THR A 4 -3.23 -30.45 42.25
C THR A 4 -3.32 -29.28 41.28
N GLY A 5 -4.50 -29.14 40.66
CA GLY A 5 -4.90 -27.86 40.10
C GLY A 5 -5.11 -26.88 41.25
N LEU A 6 -4.24 -25.87 41.35
CA LEU A 6 -4.52 -24.66 42.11
C LEU A 6 -5.76 -24.00 41.49
N SER A 7 -6.93 -24.30 42.06
CA SER A 7 -8.24 -23.75 41.68
C SER A 7 -8.44 -22.33 42.21
N ARG A 8 -7.46 -21.45 41.98
CA ARG A 8 -7.68 -20.01 41.99
C ARG A 8 -7.08 -19.43 40.73
N SER A 9 -7.98 -19.04 39.83
CA SER A 9 -7.66 -18.23 38.66
C SER A 9 -6.83 -17.01 39.07
N LEU A 10 -5.70 -16.77 38.40
CA LEU A 10 -4.93 -15.52 38.51
C LEU A 10 -5.80 -14.27 38.24
N LEU A 11 -6.97 -14.43 37.62
CA LEU A 11 -7.94 -13.36 37.37
C LEU A 11 -8.74 -12.95 38.62
N SER A 12 -8.84 -13.78 39.68
CA SER A 12 -9.64 -13.41 40.87
C SER A 12 -8.96 -12.35 41.77
N ARG A 13 -7.79 -11.85 41.37
CA ARG A 13 -7.06 -10.77 42.05
C ARG A 13 -7.25 -9.40 41.38
N ILE A 14 -8.00 -9.35 40.27
CA ILE A 14 -8.24 -8.11 39.50
C ILE A 14 -9.14 -7.12 40.25
N ASP A 15 -9.93 -7.58 41.22
CA ASP A 15 -10.74 -6.71 42.10
C ASP A 15 -9.92 -5.83 43.06
N ALA A 16 -8.59 -6.01 43.16
CA ALA A 16 -7.71 -5.19 43.99
C ALA A 16 -7.02 -4.02 43.26
N GLY A 17 -7.28 -3.84 41.95
CA GLY A 17 -6.60 -2.85 41.12
C GLY A 17 -5.17 -3.26 40.72
N TYR A 18 -4.71 -2.78 39.56
CA TYR A 18 -3.34 -3.03 39.09
C TYR A 18 -2.33 -2.31 40.00
N ARG A 19 -1.40 -3.05 40.62
CA ARG A 19 -0.27 -2.47 41.36
C ARG A 19 0.88 -2.22 40.40
N PHE A 20 1.13 -0.97 40.05
CA PHE A 20 2.24 -0.58 39.20
C PHE A 20 3.47 -0.28 40.07
N VAL A 21 4.47 -1.15 39.99
CA VAL A 21 5.73 -1.01 40.73
C VAL A 21 6.77 -0.40 39.79
N ALA A 22 7.40 0.69 40.20
CA ALA A 22 8.48 1.32 39.45
C ALA A 22 9.83 1.00 40.09
N GLY A 23 10.80 0.61 39.27
CA GLY A 23 12.19 0.50 39.68
C GLY A 23 12.79 1.88 39.98
N CYS A 24 13.88 1.88 40.74
CA CYS A 24 14.70 3.07 40.97
C CYS A 24 15.10 3.76 39.64
N LEU A 25 14.72 5.03 39.48
CA LEU A 25 14.98 5.81 38.26
C LEU A 25 15.93 6.97 38.58
N THR A 26 17.01 7.12 37.81
CA THR A 26 17.92 8.28 37.92
C THR A 26 17.62 9.26 36.81
N VAL A 27 17.18 10.46 37.18
CA VAL A 27 16.91 11.56 36.24
C VAL A 27 17.89 12.70 36.52
N ALA A 28 18.64 13.12 35.50
CA ALA A 28 19.65 14.18 35.60
C ALA A 28 20.67 13.99 36.74
N GLY A 29 21.09 12.74 37.00
CA GLY A 29 22.05 12.40 38.05
C GLY A 29 21.48 12.31 39.47
N ARG A 30 20.17 12.55 39.65
CA ARG A 30 19.46 12.37 40.92
C ARG A 30 18.58 11.12 40.87
N VAL A 31 18.72 10.29 41.89
CA VAL A 31 17.88 9.10 42.09
C VAL A 31 16.51 9.53 42.62
N LEU A 32 15.44 9.06 41.97
CA LEU A 32 14.06 9.27 42.39
C LEU A 32 13.61 8.07 43.24
N THR A 33 13.17 8.32 44.46
CA THR A 33 12.86 7.25 45.44
C THR A 33 11.40 7.23 45.87
N THR A 34 10.59 8.17 45.37
CA THR A 34 9.17 8.30 45.74
C THR A 34 8.24 8.36 44.52
N ALA A 35 7.00 7.90 44.68
CA ALA A 35 6.01 7.89 43.60
C ALA A 35 5.68 9.32 43.11
N ALA A 36 5.70 10.32 44.00
CA ALA A 36 5.46 11.72 43.66
C ALA A 36 6.59 12.30 42.78
N GLU A 37 7.85 11.95 43.04
CA GLU A 37 8.98 12.36 42.20
C GLU A 37 8.92 11.71 40.81
N LEU A 38 8.51 10.45 40.73
CA LEU A 38 8.31 9.73 39.48
C LEU A 38 7.15 10.31 38.66
N GLU A 39 6.05 10.67 39.33
CA GLU A 39 4.89 11.30 38.70
C GLU A 39 5.24 12.67 38.10
N LEU A 40 6.06 13.47 38.80
CA LEU A 40 6.57 14.75 38.29
C LEU A 40 7.42 14.60 37.01
N ASN A 41 7.94 13.40 36.77
CA ASN A 41 8.75 13.04 35.59
C ASN A 41 7.97 12.17 34.59
N GLY A 42 6.63 12.17 34.66
CA GLY A 42 5.75 11.54 33.67
C GLY A 42 5.43 10.06 33.93
N VAL A 43 5.91 9.48 35.04
CA VAL A 43 5.61 8.10 35.42
C VAL A 43 4.43 8.08 36.40
N ILE A 44 3.22 8.02 35.84
CA ILE A 44 1.96 8.11 36.59
C ILE A 44 1.48 6.73 37.09
N LYS A 45 0.62 6.73 38.12
CA LYS A 45 -0.03 5.54 38.73
C LYS A 45 0.90 4.54 39.44
N VAL A 46 2.12 4.93 39.82
CA VAL A 46 3.04 4.09 40.61
C VAL A 46 2.49 3.87 42.01
N THR A 47 2.20 2.63 42.36
CA THR A 47 1.71 2.23 43.69
C THR A 47 2.85 1.90 44.65
N THR A 48 4.02 1.55 44.15
CA THR A 48 5.20 1.20 44.97
C THR A 48 6.48 1.51 44.21
N VAL A 49 7.47 2.08 44.88
CA VAL A 49 8.81 2.33 44.32
C VAL A 49 9.78 1.33 44.93
N ALA A 50 10.47 0.55 44.09
CA ALA A 50 11.50 -0.37 44.55
C ALA A 50 12.77 0.41 44.93
N ALA A 51 13.36 0.07 46.08
CA ALA A 51 14.60 0.66 46.53
C ALA A 51 15.76 0.28 45.60
N CYS A 52 16.68 1.23 45.36
CA CYS A 52 17.83 1.01 44.50
C CYS A 52 18.82 0.04 45.15
N GLY A 53 19.20 -1.03 44.45
CA GLY A 53 20.22 -1.98 44.91
C GLY A 53 19.75 -3.02 45.93
N GLU A 54 18.45 -3.05 46.25
CA GLU A 54 17.82 -4.06 47.09
C GLU A 54 16.94 -4.97 46.25
N CYS A 55 17.04 -6.28 46.46
CA CYS A 55 16.24 -7.26 45.72
C CYS A 55 14.93 -7.53 46.43
N THR A 56 13.82 -7.46 45.69
CA THR A 56 12.48 -7.58 46.23
C THR A 56 11.70 -8.67 45.51
N LYS A 57 10.84 -9.36 46.26
CA LYS A 57 10.00 -10.44 45.72
C LYS A 57 9.14 -10.01 44.53
N ASP A 58 8.66 -8.77 44.54
CA ASP A 58 7.75 -8.26 43.51
C ASP A 58 8.49 -7.63 42.30
N GLY A 59 9.77 -7.32 42.45
CA GLY A 59 10.60 -6.73 41.38
C GLY A 59 11.46 -7.75 40.63
N ASP A 60 12.02 -8.73 41.35
CA ASP A 60 13.05 -9.64 40.81
C ASP A 60 12.53 -11.06 40.54
N CYS A 61 11.36 -11.40 41.09
CA CYS A 61 10.79 -12.74 41.01
C CYS A 61 9.34 -12.70 40.52
N PHE A 62 8.88 -13.79 39.91
CA PHE A 62 7.45 -13.98 39.64
C PHE A 62 6.70 -14.29 40.94
N ALA A 63 6.33 -13.21 41.66
CA ALA A 63 5.75 -13.23 43.00
C ALA A 63 4.68 -14.32 43.25
N PRO A 64 3.76 -14.64 42.32
CA PRO A 64 2.76 -15.70 42.53
C PRO A 64 3.33 -17.11 42.74
N LEU A 65 4.52 -17.41 42.21
CA LEU A 65 5.16 -18.72 42.31
C LEU A 65 6.51 -18.67 43.06
N THR A 66 6.76 -17.61 43.82
CA THR A 66 7.95 -17.48 44.66
C THR A 66 7.60 -17.71 46.13
N THR A 67 8.27 -18.64 46.79
CA THR A 67 8.12 -18.93 48.22
C THR A 67 8.99 -18.02 49.08
N ALA A 68 10.23 -17.77 48.66
CA ALA A 68 11.17 -16.91 49.36
C ALA A 68 12.15 -16.22 48.40
N VAL A 69 12.80 -15.15 48.87
CA VAL A 69 13.89 -14.46 48.18
C VAL A 69 15.08 -14.36 49.13
N SER A 70 16.25 -14.76 48.66
CA SER A 70 17.51 -14.69 49.40
C SER A 70 18.64 -14.38 48.42
N ASP A 71 19.52 -13.42 48.73
CA ASP A 71 20.64 -13.02 47.87
C ASP A 71 20.23 -12.77 46.41
N CYS A 72 19.11 -12.06 46.19
CA CYS A 72 18.55 -11.79 44.86
C CYS A 72 18.18 -13.02 44.03
N LYS A 73 18.06 -14.19 44.68
CA LYS A 73 17.61 -15.43 44.04
C LYS A 73 16.22 -15.80 44.54
N CYS A 74 15.39 -16.23 43.62
CA CYS A 74 14.02 -16.62 43.89
C CYS A 74 13.97 -18.11 44.23
N GLN A 75 13.37 -18.47 45.37
CA GLN A 75 12.98 -19.84 45.65
C GLN A 75 11.57 -20.08 45.16
N CYS A 76 11.37 -21.11 44.34
CA CYS A 76 10.11 -21.33 43.65
C CYS A 76 9.16 -22.25 44.43
N ALA A 77 7.87 -21.92 44.39
CA ALA A 77 6.80 -22.81 44.75
C ALA A 77 6.65 -23.94 43.72
N ALA A 78 5.93 -25.01 44.07
CA ALA A 78 5.59 -26.06 43.12
C ALA A 78 4.90 -25.46 41.87
N GLY A 79 5.47 -25.73 40.69
CA GLY A 79 5.00 -25.18 39.40
C GLY A 79 5.78 -23.96 38.89
N GLY A 80 6.58 -23.30 39.74
CA GLY A 80 7.52 -22.25 39.32
C GLY A 80 8.86 -22.83 38.89
N HIS A 81 9.43 -22.31 37.80
CA HIS A 81 10.66 -22.80 37.18
C HIS A 81 11.60 -21.65 36.82
N GLY A 82 12.90 -21.94 36.78
CA GLY A 82 13.95 -20.96 36.51
C GLY A 82 14.34 -20.14 37.73
N ASP A 83 15.33 -19.27 37.53
CA ASP A 83 15.90 -18.35 38.52
C ASP A 83 14.94 -17.24 38.98
N VAL A 84 13.90 -16.97 38.17
CA VAL A 84 12.84 -15.98 38.46
C VAL A 84 11.46 -16.62 38.73
N CYS A 85 11.38 -17.95 38.88
CA CYS A 85 10.17 -18.70 39.24
C CYS A 85 8.93 -18.51 38.34
N VAL A 86 9.13 -18.37 37.03
CA VAL A 86 8.01 -18.27 36.08
C VAL A 86 7.30 -19.61 35.87
N PRO A 87 6.03 -19.63 35.45
CA PRO A 87 5.37 -20.88 35.06
C PRO A 87 6.12 -21.51 33.89
N ALA A 88 6.49 -22.80 33.98
CA ALA A 88 7.09 -23.47 32.84
C ALA A 88 6.09 -23.60 31.67
N PRO A 89 6.54 -23.45 30.41
CA PRO A 89 5.76 -23.87 29.27
C PRO A 89 5.48 -25.38 29.35
N VAL A 90 4.25 -25.77 29.00
CA VAL A 90 3.85 -27.18 28.84
C VAL A 90 4.86 -27.85 27.88
N PRO A 91 5.32 -29.10 28.16
CA PRO A 91 6.18 -29.82 27.23
C PRO A 91 5.52 -29.85 25.86
N ALA A 92 6.27 -29.52 24.83
CA ALA A 92 5.81 -29.67 23.46
C ALA A 92 5.28 -31.10 23.29
N GLY A 93 4.03 -31.21 22.85
CA GLY A 93 3.50 -32.48 22.37
C GLY A 93 4.38 -33.04 21.26
N PRO A 94 4.20 -34.31 20.88
CA PRO A 94 5.00 -34.93 19.82
C PRO A 94 5.03 -34.00 18.60
N PRO A 95 6.20 -33.83 17.96
CA PRO A 95 6.35 -32.88 16.87
C PRO A 95 5.24 -33.14 15.86
N LEU A 96 4.46 -32.10 15.55
CA LEU A 96 3.67 -32.12 14.33
C LEU A 96 4.62 -32.53 13.21
N PRO A 97 4.19 -33.42 12.29
CA PRO A 97 5.01 -33.76 11.14
C PRO A 97 5.53 -32.45 10.56
N LEU A 98 6.86 -32.32 10.47
CA LEU A 98 7.46 -31.20 9.76
C LEU A 98 6.70 -31.09 8.44
N PRO A 99 6.11 -29.93 8.11
CA PRO A 99 5.59 -29.75 6.76
C PRO A 99 6.72 -30.18 5.84
N PRO A 100 6.44 -31.01 4.82
CA PRO A 100 7.48 -31.48 3.92
C PRO A 100 8.28 -30.26 3.48
N PRO A 101 9.62 -30.34 3.46
CA PRO A 101 10.44 -29.23 3.01
C PRO A 101 9.83 -28.71 1.70
N PRO A 102 9.64 -27.38 1.56
CA PRO A 102 9.06 -26.84 0.35
C PRO A 102 9.82 -27.45 -0.83
N PRO A 103 9.10 -27.91 -1.87
CA PRO A 103 9.77 -28.51 -3.02
C PRO A 103 10.89 -27.57 -3.46
N PRO A 104 12.09 -28.10 -3.74
CA PRO A 104 13.23 -27.27 -4.09
C PRO A 104 12.80 -26.31 -5.20
N THR A 105 13.06 -25.01 -5.00
CA THR A 105 12.82 -24.01 -6.05
C THR A 105 13.50 -24.51 -7.31
N PRO A 106 12.77 -24.65 -8.44
CA PRO A 106 13.39 -25.09 -9.67
C PRO A 106 14.60 -24.20 -9.95
N PRO A 107 15.73 -24.78 -10.38
CA PRO A 107 16.93 -24.00 -10.64
C PRO A 107 16.59 -22.88 -11.63
N PRO A 108 17.18 -21.68 -11.44
CA PRO A 108 16.96 -20.60 -12.38
C PRO A 108 17.34 -21.08 -13.78
N PRO A 109 16.53 -20.74 -14.80
CA PRO A 109 16.83 -21.15 -16.16
C PRO A 109 18.17 -20.55 -16.59
N PRO A 110 18.86 -21.16 -17.57
CA PRO A 110 19.99 -20.53 -18.25
C PRO A 110 19.70 -19.07 -18.59
N VAL A 111 20.72 -18.22 -18.55
CA VAL A 111 20.56 -16.77 -18.82
C VAL A 111 19.89 -16.59 -20.18
N GLY A 112 18.74 -15.89 -20.20
CA GLY A 112 17.95 -15.65 -21.40
C GLY A 112 16.82 -16.66 -21.66
N GLU A 113 16.74 -17.75 -20.90
CA GLU A 113 15.61 -18.69 -20.96
C GLU A 113 14.46 -18.26 -20.03
N CYS A 114 13.26 -18.75 -20.32
CA CYS A 114 12.05 -18.48 -19.54
C CYS A 114 11.62 -19.74 -18.80
N ILE A 115 11.22 -19.58 -17.55
CA ILE A 115 10.49 -20.61 -16.82
C ILE A 115 9.12 -20.73 -17.49
N SER A 116 8.81 -21.88 -18.09
CA SER A 116 7.55 -22.07 -18.81
C SER A 116 6.73 -23.27 -18.38
N ASP A 117 5.43 -23.20 -18.65
CA ASP A 117 4.49 -24.33 -18.62
C ASP A 117 4.45 -25.10 -17.29
N MET A 118 4.62 -24.38 -16.18
CA MET A 118 4.59 -24.91 -14.82
C MET A 118 3.44 -24.34 -14.00
N VAL A 119 3.06 -25.08 -12.94
CA VAL A 119 2.09 -24.64 -11.93
C VAL A 119 2.80 -24.54 -10.59
N TYR A 120 2.83 -23.34 -10.02
CA TYR A 120 3.35 -23.12 -8.68
C TYR A 120 2.26 -23.40 -7.63
N PRO A 121 2.56 -24.21 -6.60
CA PRO A 121 1.67 -24.38 -5.45
C PRO A 121 1.64 -23.10 -4.60
N GLU A 122 0.79 -23.05 -3.57
CA GLU A 122 0.80 -21.95 -2.60
C GLU A 122 2.17 -21.84 -1.90
N VAL A 123 3.00 -20.90 -2.34
CA VAL A 123 4.31 -20.62 -1.76
C VAL A 123 4.53 -19.12 -1.69
N VAL A 124 5.21 -18.66 -0.64
CA VAL A 124 5.74 -17.31 -0.57
C VAL A 124 7.19 -17.38 -1.00
N GLN A 125 7.53 -16.79 -2.13
CA GLN A 125 8.89 -16.81 -2.66
C GLN A 125 9.35 -15.41 -3.06
N ALA A 126 10.63 -15.16 -2.87
CA ALA A 126 11.31 -13.96 -3.31
C ALA A 126 12.36 -14.32 -4.37
N VAL A 127 12.39 -13.57 -5.47
CA VAL A 127 13.26 -13.81 -6.62
C VAL A 127 13.99 -12.52 -7.02
N GLY A 128 15.01 -12.63 -7.88
CA GLY A 128 15.78 -11.50 -8.40
C GLY A 128 17.17 -11.32 -7.77
N SER A 129 17.48 -12.03 -6.68
CA SER A 129 18.79 -11.91 -6.01
C SER A 129 19.95 -12.30 -6.92
N GLY A 130 20.83 -11.34 -7.21
CA GLY A 130 21.99 -11.49 -8.08
C GLY A 130 21.67 -11.67 -9.56
N LEU A 131 20.40 -11.51 -9.95
CA LEU A 131 19.95 -11.72 -11.33
C LEU A 131 19.84 -10.39 -12.09
N SER A 132 20.28 -10.40 -13.35
CA SER A 132 19.96 -9.38 -14.35
C SER A 132 18.78 -9.80 -15.25
N TRP A 133 18.27 -11.02 -15.09
CA TRP A 133 17.21 -11.56 -15.94
C TRP A 133 16.24 -12.42 -15.12
N LEU A 134 14.94 -12.24 -15.36
CA LEU A 134 13.88 -13.09 -14.85
C LEU A 134 12.79 -13.22 -15.92
N CYS A 135 12.40 -14.43 -16.28
CA CYS A 135 11.31 -14.63 -17.24
C CYS A 135 10.40 -15.79 -16.85
N TYR A 136 9.10 -15.53 -16.81
CA TYR A 136 8.03 -16.53 -16.67
C TYR A 136 7.10 -16.44 -17.89
N ARG A 137 6.85 -17.59 -18.52
CA ARG A 137 5.97 -17.70 -19.68
C ARG A 137 4.92 -18.78 -19.49
N ASN A 138 3.64 -18.46 -19.64
CA ASN A 138 2.53 -19.43 -19.49
C ASN A 138 2.52 -20.18 -18.13
N VAL A 139 3.05 -19.56 -17.08
CA VAL A 139 3.09 -20.16 -15.74
C VAL A 139 1.80 -19.88 -15.00
N THR A 140 1.32 -20.83 -14.20
CA THR A 140 0.15 -20.64 -13.33
C THR A 140 0.56 -20.51 -11.87
N PHE A 141 0.21 -19.40 -11.25
CA PHE A 141 0.35 -19.11 -9.82
C PHE A 141 -1.05 -19.14 -9.18
N SER A 142 -1.24 -19.97 -8.16
CA SER A 142 -2.57 -20.23 -7.61
C SER A 142 -2.57 -20.29 -6.09
N GLY A 143 -3.58 -19.65 -5.50
CA GLY A 143 -3.96 -19.83 -4.09
C GLY A 143 -3.60 -18.65 -3.18
N GLY A 144 -4.24 -18.61 -2.00
CA GLY A 144 -4.23 -17.43 -1.13
C GLY A 144 -2.89 -17.19 -0.42
N GLY A 145 -2.12 -18.25 -0.23
CA GLY A 145 -0.74 -18.18 0.26
C GLY A 145 0.30 -17.93 -0.85
N MET A 146 -0.11 -17.89 -2.12
CA MET A 146 0.82 -17.74 -3.23
C MET A 146 1.24 -16.28 -3.42
N SER A 147 2.49 -15.97 -3.12
CA SER A 147 3.07 -14.64 -3.34
C SER A 147 4.43 -14.74 -4.00
N LEU A 148 4.58 -14.14 -5.18
CA LEU A 148 5.86 -13.96 -5.85
C LEU A 148 6.32 -12.52 -5.67
N THR A 149 7.40 -12.35 -4.91
CA THR A 149 8.04 -11.04 -4.73
C THR A 149 9.28 -10.94 -5.60
N VAL A 150 9.31 -9.99 -6.52
CA VAL A 150 10.52 -9.63 -7.27
C VAL A 150 11.26 -8.55 -6.46
N LEU A 151 12.40 -8.93 -5.87
CA LEU A 151 13.24 -8.05 -5.07
C LEU A 151 14.18 -7.25 -5.97
N ILE A 152 13.71 -6.11 -6.49
CA ILE A 152 14.51 -5.26 -7.40
C ILE A 152 15.82 -4.81 -6.75
N GLY A 153 15.80 -4.51 -5.45
CA GLY A 153 17.00 -4.13 -4.70
C GLY A 153 18.11 -5.19 -4.64
N ALA A 154 17.77 -6.45 -4.89
CA ALA A 154 18.72 -7.56 -4.91
C ALA A 154 19.19 -7.91 -6.33
N MET A 155 18.62 -7.30 -7.38
CA MET A 155 19.06 -7.48 -8.76
C MET A 155 20.38 -6.76 -9.01
N THR A 156 21.16 -7.28 -9.96
CA THR A 156 22.48 -6.73 -10.31
C THR A 156 22.68 -6.73 -11.82
N GLY A 157 23.54 -5.83 -12.32
CA GLY A 157 23.98 -5.79 -13.72
C GLY A 157 23.58 -4.51 -14.45
N ASP A 158 24.21 -4.23 -15.59
CA ASP A 158 24.00 -2.97 -16.31
C ASP A 158 22.55 -2.80 -16.77
N VAL A 159 21.95 -3.87 -17.31
CA VAL A 159 20.55 -3.90 -17.72
C VAL A 159 19.89 -5.09 -17.06
N ALA A 160 18.85 -4.83 -16.26
CA ALA A 160 18.02 -5.86 -15.66
C ALA A 160 16.68 -5.97 -16.38
N ASN A 161 16.25 -7.19 -16.71
CA ASN A 161 14.97 -7.42 -17.38
C ASN A 161 14.14 -8.46 -16.62
N VAL A 162 12.87 -8.14 -16.36
CA VAL A 162 11.91 -9.01 -15.71
C VAL A 162 10.69 -9.16 -16.61
N THR A 163 10.29 -10.39 -16.92
CA THR A 163 9.20 -10.68 -17.86
C THR A 163 8.21 -11.67 -17.27
N PHE A 164 6.92 -11.32 -17.35
CA PHE A 164 5.78 -12.19 -17.09
C PHE A 164 4.89 -12.16 -18.34
N ASP A 165 4.92 -13.25 -19.10
CA ASP A 165 4.31 -13.35 -20.42
C ASP A 165 3.25 -14.45 -20.44
N GLY A 166 1.96 -14.09 -20.58
CA GLY A 166 0.89 -15.08 -20.64
C GLY A 166 0.67 -15.89 -19.35
N CYS A 167 1.18 -15.44 -18.20
CA CYS A 167 0.99 -16.17 -16.93
C CYS A 167 -0.45 -16.03 -16.42
N THR A 168 -0.89 -17.02 -15.66
CA THR A 168 -2.18 -17.01 -14.96
C THR A 168 -1.95 -16.87 -13.46
N TRP A 169 -2.59 -15.87 -12.85
CA TRP A 169 -2.59 -15.62 -11.41
C TRP A 169 -4.00 -15.81 -10.91
N ARG A 170 -4.21 -16.71 -9.94
CA ARG A 170 -5.57 -16.98 -9.46
C ARG A 170 -5.69 -17.30 -7.98
N ASP A 171 -6.93 -17.29 -7.50
CA ASP A 171 -7.32 -17.81 -6.19
C ASP A 171 -6.63 -17.12 -5.00
N GLY A 172 -6.29 -15.84 -5.14
CA GLY A 172 -5.65 -15.02 -4.11
C GLY A 172 -4.17 -14.76 -4.36
N ALA A 173 -3.61 -15.25 -5.46
CA ALA A 173 -2.20 -15.09 -5.78
C ALA A 173 -1.80 -13.61 -5.92
N VAL A 174 -0.59 -13.28 -5.48
CA VAL A 174 -0.05 -11.93 -5.51
C VAL A 174 1.29 -11.88 -6.26
N LEU A 175 1.41 -10.96 -7.21
CA LEU A 175 2.68 -10.55 -7.81
C LEU A 175 3.10 -9.21 -7.19
N LEU A 176 4.16 -9.21 -6.39
CA LEU A 176 4.73 -8.00 -5.78
C LEU A 176 6.02 -7.61 -6.51
N LEU A 177 6.06 -6.41 -7.09
CA LEU A 177 7.28 -5.81 -7.62
C LEU A 177 7.81 -4.82 -6.58
N LEU A 178 8.85 -5.20 -5.84
CA LEU A 178 9.36 -4.41 -4.73
C LEU A 178 10.59 -3.60 -5.17
N GLY A 179 10.36 -2.31 -5.44
CA GLY A 179 11.37 -1.35 -5.86
C GLY A 179 12.33 -0.96 -4.72
N ASN A 180 13.61 -0.80 -5.07
CA ASN A 180 14.60 -0.17 -4.21
C ASN A 180 15.49 0.76 -5.05
N ALA A 181 15.59 2.04 -4.66
CA ALA A 181 16.34 3.06 -5.39
C ALA A 181 17.85 2.78 -5.48
N TYR A 182 18.37 1.93 -4.59
CA TYR A 182 19.78 1.57 -4.48
C TYR A 182 20.11 0.20 -5.07
N ALA A 183 19.20 -0.37 -5.90
CA ALA A 183 19.50 -1.57 -6.65
C ALA A 183 20.79 -1.40 -7.46
N ALA A 184 21.62 -2.44 -7.54
CA ALA A 184 22.88 -2.42 -8.29
C ALA A 184 22.65 -2.63 -9.79
N VAL A 185 21.67 -1.92 -10.35
CA VAL A 185 21.28 -1.95 -11.76
C VAL A 185 21.34 -0.56 -12.36
N VAL A 186 21.89 -0.43 -13.57
CA VAL A 186 21.96 0.88 -14.26
C VAL A 186 20.62 1.21 -14.94
N SER A 187 19.94 0.20 -15.48
CA SER A 187 18.61 0.31 -16.06
C SER A 187 17.78 -0.94 -15.81
N LEU A 188 16.45 -0.79 -15.76
CA LEU A 188 15.53 -1.87 -15.40
C LEU A 188 14.32 -1.87 -16.33
N ASN A 189 14.01 -3.01 -16.94
CA ASN A 189 12.77 -3.20 -17.69
C ASN A 189 11.93 -4.30 -17.05
N ILE A 190 10.65 -4.01 -16.80
CA ILE A 190 9.69 -4.98 -16.29
C ILE A 190 8.51 -5.07 -17.26
N PHE A 191 8.25 -6.26 -17.77
CA PHE A 191 7.15 -6.54 -18.70
C PHE A 191 6.16 -7.48 -18.03
N VAL A 192 4.92 -7.01 -17.87
CA VAL A 192 3.77 -7.82 -17.44
C VAL A 192 2.79 -7.82 -18.62
N THR A 193 2.92 -8.80 -19.51
CA THR A 193 2.25 -8.82 -20.82
C THR A 193 1.31 -10.01 -20.98
N GLY A 194 0.07 -9.77 -21.39
CA GLY A 194 -0.88 -10.83 -21.75
C GLY A 194 -1.29 -11.77 -20.61
N ASN A 195 -1.06 -11.39 -19.36
CA ASN A 195 -1.37 -12.22 -18.19
C ASN A 195 -2.86 -12.18 -17.85
N THR A 196 -3.32 -13.23 -17.17
CA THR A 196 -4.69 -13.35 -16.66
C THR A 196 -4.68 -13.38 -15.13
N PHE A 197 -5.28 -12.39 -14.49
CA PHE A 197 -5.45 -12.29 -13.04
C PHE A 197 -6.92 -12.54 -12.67
N ILE A 198 -7.20 -13.59 -11.91
CA ILE A 198 -8.56 -14.01 -11.48
C ILE A 198 -8.58 -14.09 -9.96
N ASP A 199 -9.19 -13.12 -9.30
CA ASP A 199 -9.06 -12.94 -7.85
C ASP A 199 -7.59 -12.95 -7.42
N ALA A 200 -6.78 -12.20 -8.15
CA ALA A 200 -5.34 -12.05 -7.92
C ALA A 200 -4.93 -10.59 -8.03
N LEU A 201 -3.77 -10.26 -7.48
CA LEU A 201 -3.31 -8.89 -7.30
C LEU A 201 -1.93 -8.67 -7.94
N LEU A 202 -1.82 -7.61 -8.73
CA LEU A 202 -0.53 -7.04 -9.12
C LEU A 202 -0.21 -5.85 -8.22
N SER A 203 0.96 -5.85 -7.59
CA SER A 203 1.36 -4.83 -6.62
C SER A 203 2.77 -4.31 -6.90
N PRO A 204 2.95 -3.27 -7.73
CA PRO A 204 4.22 -2.55 -7.80
C PRO A 204 4.33 -1.53 -6.68
N GLU A 205 5.42 -1.57 -5.93
CA GLU A 205 5.59 -0.77 -4.71
C GLU A 205 7.02 -0.28 -4.51
N GLY A 206 7.15 0.87 -3.87
CA GLY A 206 8.42 1.42 -3.43
C GLY A 206 9.01 2.41 -4.43
N VAL A 207 10.32 2.60 -4.32
CA VAL A 207 11.08 3.50 -5.19
C VAL A 207 11.91 2.65 -6.12
N PHE A 208 11.67 2.76 -7.43
CA PHE A 208 12.44 2.01 -8.41
C PHE A 208 13.77 2.71 -8.73
N PRO A 209 14.82 1.98 -9.17
CA PRO A 209 16.07 2.59 -9.60
C PRO A 209 15.83 3.53 -10.80
N PRO A 210 16.77 4.47 -11.08
CA PRO A 210 16.71 5.29 -12.29
C PRO A 210 16.58 4.48 -13.58
N HIS A 211 16.09 5.10 -14.65
CA HIS A 211 15.96 4.44 -15.95
C HIS A 211 15.13 3.14 -15.89
N THR A 212 14.07 3.14 -15.10
CA THR A 212 13.15 2.02 -14.97
C THR A 212 11.98 2.16 -15.95
N ASN A 213 11.68 1.11 -16.71
CA ASN A 213 10.49 1.01 -17.55
C ASN A 213 9.63 -0.19 -17.13
N ILE A 214 8.45 0.07 -16.55
CA ILE A 214 7.46 -0.94 -16.20
C ILE A 214 6.31 -0.87 -17.19
N THR A 215 6.15 -1.92 -18.00
CA THR A 215 5.07 -2.06 -18.98
C THR A 215 4.10 -3.14 -18.54
N ILE A 216 2.87 -2.75 -18.21
CA ILE A 216 1.76 -3.63 -17.86
C ILE A 216 0.76 -3.56 -19.00
N SER A 217 0.82 -4.51 -19.94
CA SER A 217 0.04 -4.41 -21.18
C SER A 217 -0.72 -5.65 -21.59
N GLY A 218 -1.92 -5.45 -22.17
CA GLY A 218 -2.75 -6.53 -22.70
C GLY A 218 -3.22 -7.56 -21.65
N ASN A 219 -3.17 -7.24 -20.36
CA ASN A 219 -3.57 -8.17 -19.29
C ASN A 219 -5.07 -8.12 -19.06
N ARG A 220 -5.62 -9.21 -18.52
CA ARG A 220 -7.01 -9.30 -18.07
C ARG A 220 -7.07 -9.47 -16.57
N PHE A 221 -7.75 -8.55 -15.88
CA PHE A 221 -7.98 -8.62 -14.44
C PHE A 221 -9.47 -8.84 -14.17
N THR A 222 -9.77 -9.84 -13.34
CA THR A 222 -11.11 -10.11 -12.83
C THR A 222 -11.03 -10.20 -11.31
N VAL A 223 -11.72 -9.30 -10.60
CA VAL A 223 -11.72 -9.28 -9.14
C VAL A 223 -13.15 -9.37 -8.63
N THR A 224 -13.39 -10.43 -7.87
CA THR A 224 -14.66 -10.79 -7.26
C THR A 224 -14.64 -10.82 -5.75
N ARG A 225 -13.48 -10.66 -5.12
CA ARG A 225 -13.35 -10.55 -3.67
C ARG A 225 -12.17 -9.66 -3.30
N LEU A 226 -12.08 -9.32 -2.02
CA LEU A 226 -10.90 -8.64 -1.50
C LEU A 226 -9.72 -9.61 -1.46
N ILE A 227 -8.57 -9.20 -2.01
CA ILE A 227 -7.33 -9.99 -1.97
C ILE A 227 -6.48 -9.46 -0.83
N SER A 228 -6.20 -10.29 0.16
CA SER A 228 -5.34 -9.89 1.27
C SER A 228 -3.91 -9.74 0.78
N ARG A 229 -3.24 -8.64 1.17
CA ARG A 229 -1.82 -8.44 0.93
C ARG A 229 -1.17 -7.87 2.19
N SER A 230 -0.27 -8.64 2.78
CA SER A 230 0.49 -8.21 3.95
C SER A 230 1.20 -6.88 3.66
N GLY A 231 1.05 -5.91 4.56
CA GLY A 231 1.65 -4.57 4.42
C GLY A 231 0.81 -3.56 3.62
N LEU A 232 -0.36 -3.94 3.12
CA LEU A 232 -1.33 -3.02 2.53
C LEU A 232 -2.76 -3.40 2.93
N GLU A 233 -3.37 -2.60 3.81
CA GLU A 233 -4.77 -2.76 4.18
C GLU A 233 -5.67 -2.30 3.04
N LEU A 234 -6.13 -3.24 2.21
CA LEU A 234 -7.11 -2.94 1.19
C LEU A 234 -8.48 -2.80 1.83
N GLY A 235 -9.05 -1.58 1.81
CA GLY A 235 -10.44 -1.36 2.17
C GLY A 235 -11.43 -1.78 1.06
N ARG A 236 -10.94 -2.09 -0.15
CA ARG A 236 -11.76 -2.33 -1.35
C ARG A 236 -11.09 -3.32 -2.32
N PRO A 237 -11.86 -4.19 -3.01
CA PRO A 237 -11.32 -5.05 -4.06
C PRO A 237 -10.65 -4.23 -5.17
N SER A 238 -9.41 -4.58 -5.51
CA SER A 238 -8.56 -3.87 -6.47
C SER A 238 -7.79 -4.85 -7.36
N CYS A 239 -7.56 -4.49 -8.64
CA CYS A 239 -6.82 -5.33 -9.59
C CYS A 239 -5.31 -5.07 -9.51
N VAL A 240 -4.97 -3.79 -9.43
CA VAL A 240 -3.61 -3.29 -9.19
C VAL A 240 -3.67 -2.44 -7.93
N ALA A 241 -2.84 -2.76 -6.94
CA ALA A 241 -2.79 -2.01 -5.70
C ALA A 241 -1.35 -1.68 -5.30
N MET A 242 -1.13 -0.50 -4.75
CA MET A 242 0.21 0.01 -4.45
C MET A 242 0.20 0.68 -3.07
N ASN A 243 1.20 0.46 -2.22
CA ASN A 243 1.41 1.28 -1.03
C ASN A 243 2.58 2.25 -1.25
N GLY A 244 2.34 3.28 -2.06
CA GLY A 244 3.38 4.20 -2.50
C GLY A 244 4.17 3.65 -3.69
N LEU A 245 4.29 4.51 -4.70
CA LEU A 245 5.08 4.25 -5.88
C LEU A 245 5.81 5.53 -6.25
N ALA A 246 7.14 5.48 -6.28
CA ALA A 246 7.96 6.57 -6.76
C ALA A 246 8.63 6.19 -8.08
N ILE A 247 8.31 6.97 -9.12
CA ILE A 247 8.85 6.87 -10.46
C ILE A 247 9.75 8.08 -10.64
N THR A 248 11.05 7.85 -10.73
CA THR A 248 12.05 8.91 -10.68
C THR A 248 13.16 8.72 -11.69
N ASN A 249 13.76 9.82 -12.15
CA ASN A 249 14.99 9.85 -12.95
C ASN A 249 14.83 9.08 -14.27
N ASP A 250 14.14 9.69 -15.22
CA ASP A 250 13.92 9.15 -16.57
C ASP A 250 13.24 7.77 -16.59
N SER A 251 12.27 7.59 -15.69
CA SER A 251 11.55 6.32 -15.52
C SER A 251 10.11 6.40 -16.03
N ALA A 252 9.56 5.26 -16.43
CA ALA A 252 8.21 5.13 -16.96
C ALA A 252 7.47 3.94 -16.34
N VAL A 253 6.20 4.16 -16.02
CA VAL A 253 5.25 3.07 -15.71
C VAL A 253 4.03 3.25 -16.59
N VAL A 254 3.73 2.25 -17.41
CA VAL A 254 2.69 2.31 -18.44
C VAL A 254 1.74 1.13 -18.30
N LEU A 255 0.46 1.41 -18.05
CA LEU A 255 -0.64 0.47 -18.10
C LEU A 255 -1.38 0.68 -19.42
N SER A 256 -1.28 -0.27 -20.36
CA SER A 256 -1.88 -0.11 -21.69
C SER A 256 -2.65 -1.31 -22.22
N GLY A 257 -3.83 -1.07 -22.82
CA GLY A 257 -4.61 -2.14 -23.44
C GLY A 257 -5.11 -3.23 -22.48
N ASN A 258 -5.13 -2.97 -21.17
CA ASN A 258 -5.61 -3.93 -20.18
C ASN A 258 -7.14 -3.90 -20.08
N VAL A 259 -7.71 -5.01 -19.62
CA VAL A 259 -9.14 -5.12 -19.30
C VAL A 259 -9.29 -5.36 -17.80
N PHE A 260 -9.95 -4.45 -17.10
CA PHE A 260 -10.25 -4.54 -15.68
C PHE A 260 -11.72 -4.84 -15.46
N GLN A 261 -12.03 -5.92 -14.77
CA GLN A 261 -13.39 -6.33 -14.47
C GLN A 261 -13.57 -6.54 -12.97
N THR A 262 -14.51 -5.80 -12.38
CA THR A 262 -14.86 -5.93 -10.96
C THR A 262 -16.34 -6.19 -10.81
N VAL A 263 -16.72 -7.07 -9.87
CA VAL A 263 -18.15 -7.42 -9.63
C VAL A 263 -18.74 -6.77 -8.38
N PHE A 264 -17.91 -6.20 -7.52
CA PHE A 264 -18.35 -5.48 -6.32
C PHE A 264 -18.72 -4.02 -6.61
N ALA A 265 -19.81 -3.56 -5.99
CA ALA A 265 -20.28 -2.18 -6.11
C ALA A 265 -19.22 -1.16 -5.70
N SER A 266 -18.51 -1.40 -4.60
CA SER A 266 -17.42 -0.57 -4.13
C SER A 266 -16.07 -1.22 -4.46
N SER A 267 -15.57 -1.01 -5.68
CA SER A 267 -14.29 -1.56 -6.16
C SER A 267 -13.42 -0.53 -6.88
N SER A 268 -12.12 -0.79 -6.96
CA SER A 268 -11.16 -0.02 -7.76
C SER A 268 -10.49 -0.91 -8.80
N ALA A 269 -10.02 -0.37 -9.92
CA ALA A 269 -9.13 -1.11 -10.79
C ALA A 269 -7.68 -0.87 -10.37
N ILE A 270 -7.30 0.40 -10.26
CA ILE A 270 -6.01 0.87 -9.78
C ILE A 270 -6.24 1.58 -8.46
N TYR A 271 -5.57 1.10 -7.41
CA TYR A 271 -5.63 1.68 -6.08
C TYR A 271 -4.23 2.03 -5.58
N VAL A 272 -4.05 3.26 -5.12
CA VAL A 272 -2.85 3.71 -4.43
C VAL A 272 -3.26 4.06 -3.01
N GLY A 273 -2.72 3.33 -2.04
CA GLY A 273 -3.07 3.40 -0.63
C GLY A 273 -2.47 4.60 0.09
N GLU A 274 -1.97 4.37 1.30
CA GLU A 274 -1.60 5.43 2.27
C GLU A 274 -0.50 6.37 1.80
N SER A 275 0.40 5.88 0.94
CA SER A 275 1.52 6.63 0.40
C SER A 275 1.26 7.14 -1.02
N ALA A 276 1.73 8.35 -1.31
CA ALA A 276 1.53 9.02 -2.60
C ALA A 276 2.03 8.22 -3.80
N LEU A 277 1.33 8.37 -4.93
CA LEU A 277 1.95 8.19 -6.24
C LEU A 277 2.86 9.40 -6.51
N ARG A 278 4.16 9.17 -6.69
CA ARG A 278 5.14 10.23 -6.97
C ARG A 278 5.81 10.00 -8.32
N VAL A 279 5.73 10.98 -9.19
CA VAL A 279 6.39 10.98 -10.50
C VAL A 279 7.29 12.21 -10.55
N SER A 280 8.59 12.03 -10.70
CA SER A 280 9.52 13.17 -10.68
C SER A 280 10.75 12.97 -11.56
N TRP A 281 11.40 14.05 -11.97
CA TRP A 281 12.63 14.00 -12.76
C TRP A 281 12.42 13.28 -14.09
N ASP A 282 11.79 14.00 -15.03
CA ASP A 282 11.64 13.60 -16.43
C ASP A 282 10.98 12.21 -16.60
N SER A 283 10.04 11.91 -15.70
CA SER A 283 9.42 10.59 -15.56
C SER A 283 7.93 10.60 -15.91
N VAL A 284 7.36 9.42 -16.20
CA VAL A 284 5.95 9.29 -16.62
C VAL A 284 5.21 8.13 -15.95
N PHE A 285 3.98 8.39 -15.51
CA PHE A 285 2.97 7.36 -15.20
C PHE A 285 1.83 7.46 -16.18
N ALA A 286 1.54 6.40 -16.93
CA ALA A 286 0.55 6.43 -18.00
C ALA A 286 -0.47 5.29 -17.88
N VAL A 287 -1.76 5.62 -18.02
CA VAL A 287 -2.87 4.68 -18.13
C VAL A 287 -3.57 4.95 -19.45
N VAL A 288 -3.28 4.13 -20.46
CA VAL A 288 -3.61 4.44 -21.87
C VAL A 288 -4.38 3.30 -22.54
N GLY A 289 -5.55 3.58 -23.10
CA GLY A 289 -6.27 2.60 -23.92
C GLY A 289 -6.78 1.38 -23.15
N ASN A 290 -7.03 1.50 -21.85
CA ASN A 290 -7.56 0.40 -21.03
C ASN A 290 -9.09 0.40 -21.04
N THR A 291 -9.68 -0.77 -20.79
CA THR A 291 -11.13 -0.93 -20.63
C THR A 291 -11.48 -1.28 -19.19
N PHE A 292 -12.38 -0.52 -18.58
CA PHE A 292 -12.88 -0.72 -17.23
C PHE A 292 -14.35 -1.18 -17.26
N HIS A 293 -14.58 -2.39 -16.76
CA HIS A 293 -15.88 -3.02 -16.54
C HIS A 293 -16.17 -3.09 -15.03
N MET A 294 -16.50 -1.93 -14.44
CA MET A 294 -16.78 -1.82 -13.01
C MET A 294 -18.25 -2.12 -12.70
N ALA A 295 -18.55 -2.99 -11.76
CA ALA A 295 -19.93 -3.27 -11.35
C ALA A 295 -20.44 -2.35 -10.24
N GLY A 296 -21.77 -2.24 -10.14
CA GLY A 296 -22.50 -1.70 -8.98
C GLY A 296 -22.43 -0.20 -8.72
N GLY A 297 -22.03 0.63 -9.70
CA GLY A 297 -22.25 2.08 -9.68
C GLY A 297 -21.36 2.90 -8.74
N ASP A 298 -20.85 2.29 -7.67
CA ASP A 298 -19.91 2.89 -6.71
C ASP A 298 -18.42 2.64 -7.05
N GLY A 299 -18.17 2.09 -8.24
CA GLY A 299 -16.82 1.78 -8.73
C GLY A 299 -15.98 3.04 -8.93
N MET A 300 -14.66 2.91 -8.73
CA MET A 300 -13.68 3.97 -8.90
C MET A 300 -12.49 3.42 -9.69
N PRO A 301 -12.48 3.49 -11.04
CA PRO A 301 -11.39 2.95 -11.87
C PRO A 301 -10.00 3.29 -11.32
N ILE A 302 -9.77 4.55 -10.95
CA ILE A 302 -8.53 5.00 -10.32
C ILE A 302 -8.85 5.65 -8.98
N TYR A 303 -8.34 5.07 -7.90
CA TYR A 303 -8.47 5.62 -6.56
C TYR A 303 -7.09 5.88 -5.95
N LEU A 304 -6.76 7.17 -5.77
CA LEU A 304 -5.56 7.61 -5.09
C LEU A 304 -5.96 8.12 -3.70
N GLU A 305 -5.67 7.31 -2.69
CA GLU A 305 -5.99 7.63 -1.31
C GLU A 305 -4.99 8.63 -0.75
N GLY A 306 -3.79 8.22 -0.36
CA GLY A 306 -2.85 9.02 0.42
C GLY A 306 -3.16 8.95 1.92
N SER A 307 -2.61 9.88 2.71
CA SER A 307 -2.87 9.94 4.16
C SER A 307 -2.83 11.37 4.68
N SER A 308 -3.15 11.60 5.95
CA SER A 308 -2.99 12.95 6.56
C SER A 308 -1.55 13.46 6.48
N ASN A 309 -0.57 12.56 6.35
CA ASN A 309 0.85 12.87 6.25
C ASN A 309 1.39 12.80 4.80
N SER A 310 0.57 12.43 3.82
CA SER A 310 1.01 12.17 2.44
C SER A 310 0.01 12.67 1.39
N LEU A 311 0.52 13.19 0.27
CA LEU A 311 -0.32 13.57 -0.86
C LEU A 311 -0.96 12.33 -1.50
N SER A 312 -2.08 12.47 -2.21
CA SER A 312 -2.56 11.41 -3.10
C SER A 312 -1.67 11.28 -4.34
N LEU A 313 -1.19 12.42 -4.84
CA LEU A 313 -0.38 12.50 -6.05
C LEU A 313 0.63 13.65 -5.98
N SER A 314 1.87 13.37 -6.41
CA SER A 314 2.92 14.36 -6.60
C SER A 314 3.58 14.18 -7.97
N VAL A 315 3.50 15.20 -8.84
CA VAL A 315 4.14 15.22 -10.17
C VAL A 315 5.09 16.41 -10.24
N LEU A 316 6.39 16.16 -10.37
CA LEU A 316 7.43 17.18 -10.17
C LEU A 316 8.48 17.14 -11.28
N ASN A 317 9.15 18.27 -11.57
CA ASN A 317 10.36 18.34 -12.40
C ASN A 317 10.18 17.69 -13.78
N ASN A 318 9.50 18.38 -14.70
CA ASN A 318 9.24 17.96 -16.09
C ASN A 318 8.58 16.58 -16.24
N SER A 319 7.79 16.17 -15.24
CA SER A 319 7.19 14.83 -15.22
C SER A 319 5.71 14.86 -15.58
N ALA A 320 5.16 13.70 -15.95
CA ALA A 320 3.79 13.61 -16.41
C ALA A 320 3.01 12.43 -15.82
N VAL A 321 1.73 12.66 -15.53
CA VAL A 321 0.72 11.62 -15.36
C VAL A 321 -0.27 11.71 -16.53
N VAL A 322 -0.44 10.63 -17.28
CA VAL A 322 -1.22 10.61 -18.52
C VAL A 322 -2.31 9.56 -18.45
N ILE A 323 -3.58 9.98 -18.44
CA ILE A 323 -4.76 9.12 -18.48
C ILE A 323 -5.47 9.36 -19.80
N ARG A 324 -5.26 8.48 -20.79
CA ARG A 324 -5.66 8.74 -22.18
C ARG A 324 -6.39 7.59 -22.85
N GLY A 325 -7.48 7.89 -23.56
CA GLY A 325 -8.11 6.93 -24.48
C GLY A 325 -8.72 5.71 -23.79
N ASN A 326 -9.00 5.78 -22.49
CA ASN A 326 -9.59 4.67 -21.75
C ASN A 326 -11.11 4.63 -21.92
N VAL A 327 -11.69 3.44 -21.78
CA VAL A 327 -13.13 3.21 -21.87
C VAL A 327 -13.68 2.74 -20.52
N VAL A 328 -14.64 3.46 -19.95
CA VAL A 328 -15.40 3.02 -18.78
C VAL A 328 -16.79 2.61 -19.23
N SER A 329 -16.96 1.31 -19.40
CA SER A 329 -18.12 0.69 -20.06
C SER A 329 -19.40 0.62 -19.22
N ARG A 330 -19.32 0.90 -17.92
CA ARG A 330 -20.43 0.79 -16.96
C ARG A 330 -20.48 2.04 -16.07
N PRO A 331 -21.63 2.34 -15.43
CA PRO A 331 -21.71 3.44 -14.48
C PRO A 331 -20.70 3.29 -13.33
N VAL A 332 -20.04 4.39 -12.98
CA VAL A 332 -19.05 4.49 -11.88
C VAL A 332 -19.34 5.71 -11.03
N LYS A 333 -18.84 5.77 -9.80
CA LYS A 333 -19.03 6.96 -8.97
C LYS A 333 -18.17 8.10 -9.46
N TYR A 334 -16.87 7.82 -9.53
CA TYR A 334 -15.82 8.71 -9.98
C TYR A 334 -14.90 7.91 -10.91
N PHE A 335 -14.47 8.47 -12.04
CA PHE A 335 -13.41 7.82 -12.84
C PHE A 335 -12.11 7.84 -12.03
N MET A 336 -11.74 9.02 -11.55
CA MET A 336 -10.52 9.27 -10.79
C MET A 336 -10.87 9.99 -9.49
N LEU A 337 -10.47 9.41 -8.36
CA LEU A 337 -10.66 9.98 -7.02
C LEU A 337 -9.30 10.30 -6.38
N PHE A 338 -9.18 11.52 -5.85
CA PHE A 338 -8.09 11.94 -4.94
C PHE A 338 -8.69 12.18 -3.57
N PHE A 339 -8.28 11.40 -2.58
CA PHE A 339 -8.79 11.56 -1.22
C PHE A 339 -8.11 12.73 -0.49
N TRP A 340 -6.80 12.85 -0.67
CA TRP A 340 -5.95 13.90 -0.12
C TRP A 340 -5.49 14.86 -1.22
N ALA A 341 -4.60 15.79 -0.86
CA ALA A 341 -4.16 16.82 -1.78
C ALA A 341 -3.31 16.26 -2.92
N LEU A 342 -3.29 16.97 -4.05
CA LEU A 342 -2.35 16.71 -5.14
C LEU A 342 -1.46 17.91 -5.41
N ARG A 343 -0.27 17.63 -5.93
CA ARG A 343 0.75 18.62 -6.26
C ARG A 343 1.33 18.36 -7.64
N VAL A 344 1.35 19.39 -8.48
CA VAL A 344 1.95 19.38 -9.83
C VAL A 344 2.87 20.60 -9.94
N GLU A 345 4.18 20.40 -10.04
CA GLU A 345 5.14 21.50 -9.98
C GLU A 345 6.29 21.36 -10.99
N SER A 346 6.90 22.50 -11.32
CA SER A 346 8.11 22.59 -12.14
C SER A 346 7.93 21.97 -13.53
N LEU A 347 7.16 22.64 -14.39
CA LEU A 347 6.91 22.22 -15.79
C LEU A 347 6.28 20.81 -15.91
N SER A 348 5.55 20.39 -14.88
CA SER A 348 4.94 19.05 -14.84
C SER A 348 3.47 19.07 -15.24
N ALA A 349 2.96 17.89 -15.59
CA ALA A 349 1.67 17.74 -16.24
C ALA A 349 0.81 16.63 -15.64
N VAL A 350 -0.49 16.89 -15.49
CA VAL A 350 -1.52 15.85 -15.39
C VAL A 350 -2.45 15.99 -16.58
N VAL A 351 -2.51 14.96 -17.41
CA VAL A 351 -3.28 14.95 -18.66
C VAL A 351 -4.36 13.89 -18.57
N PHE A 352 -5.62 14.31 -18.69
CA PHE A 352 -6.79 13.46 -18.78
C PHE A 352 -7.49 13.71 -20.12
N GLN A 353 -7.24 12.83 -21.10
CA GLN A 353 -7.56 13.12 -22.49
C GLN A 353 -8.28 11.98 -23.23
N GLY A 354 -9.35 12.31 -23.95
CA GLY A 354 -9.94 11.38 -24.91
C GLY A 354 -10.53 10.12 -24.29
N ASN A 355 -10.93 10.15 -23.02
CA ASN A 355 -11.55 9.00 -22.36
C ASN A 355 -13.05 8.95 -22.67
N ASP A 356 -13.59 7.75 -22.87
CA ASP A 356 -15.01 7.47 -23.11
C ASP A 356 -15.62 6.84 -21.85
N MET A 357 -16.70 7.42 -21.35
CA MET A 357 -17.32 6.98 -20.12
C MET A 357 -18.84 7.01 -20.19
N GLN A 358 -19.46 6.03 -19.53
CA GLN A 358 -20.91 5.93 -19.40
C GLN A 358 -21.48 7.01 -18.46
N ARG A 359 -22.00 6.60 -17.29
CA ARG A 359 -22.60 7.48 -16.29
C ARG A 359 -21.68 7.62 -15.10
N SER A 360 -21.54 8.82 -14.56
CA SER A 360 -20.89 9.02 -13.26
C SER A 360 -21.49 10.14 -12.42
N LEU A 361 -21.12 10.21 -11.13
CA LEU A 361 -21.40 11.40 -10.33
C LEU A 361 -20.46 12.54 -10.73
N ALA A 362 -19.16 12.22 -10.78
CA ALA A 362 -18.14 13.07 -11.37
C ALA A 362 -17.11 12.24 -12.16
N VAL A 363 -16.35 12.87 -13.04
CA VAL A 363 -15.24 12.20 -13.75
C VAL A 363 -13.99 12.30 -12.89
N PHE A 364 -13.61 13.53 -12.58
CA PHE A 364 -12.45 13.85 -11.76
C PHE A 364 -12.95 14.40 -10.42
N TYR A 365 -12.74 13.67 -9.34
CA TYR A 365 -13.20 14.07 -8.01
C TYR A 365 -12.03 14.21 -7.04
N SER A 366 -11.95 15.34 -6.37
CA SER A 366 -11.01 15.55 -5.28
C SER A 366 -11.74 15.96 -4.01
N LYS A 367 -11.44 15.26 -2.93
CA LYS A 367 -11.85 15.63 -1.57
C LYS A 367 -10.97 16.72 -0.96
N CYS A 368 -9.87 17.10 -1.60
CA CYS A 368 -8.87 18.02 -1.03
C CYS A 368 -8.38 19.07 -2.05
N SER A 369 -7.38 19.87 -1.65
CA SER A 369 -6.85 20.99 -2.43
C SER A 369 -5.88 20.57 -3.53
N PHE A 370 -5.82 21.36 -4.60
CA PHE A 370 -4.84 21.22 -5.69
C PHE A 370 -3.78 22.30 -5.62
N PHE A 371 -2.53 21.91 -5.77
CA PHE A 371 -1.38 22.79 -5.83
C PHE A 371 -0.70 22.63 -7.19
N ILE A 372 -0.81 23.64 -8.06
CA ILE A 372 -0.22 23.59 -9.41
C ILE A 372 0.68 24.81 -9.59
N TYR A 373 2.00 24.59 -9.62
CA TYR A 373 2.98 25.69 -9.59
C TYR A 373 4.04 25.60 -10.68
N TYR A 374 4.63 26.75 -10.99
CA TYR A 374 5.83 26.89 -11.82
C TYR A 374 5.68 26.31 -13.23
N ASN A 375 4.78 26.91 -14.03
CA ASN A 375 4.50 26.53 -15.42
C ASN A 375 4.02 25.09 -15.59
N SER A 376 3.30 24.58 -14.59
CA SER A 376 2.71 23.25 -14.61
C SER A 376 1.25 23.31 -15.09
N TRP A 377 0.71 22.17 -15.52
CA TRP A 377 -0.67 22.14 -16.00
C TRP A 377 -1.48 20.90 -15.61
N LEU A 378 -2.77 21.13 -15.42
CA LEU A 378 -3.81 20.10 -15.40
C LEU A 378 -4.66 20.27 -16.67
N GLN A 379 -4.68 19.26 -17.52
CA GLN A 379 -5.43 19.27 -18.78
C GLN A 379 -6.52 18.21 -18.76
N LEU A 380 -7.78 18.63 -18.88
CA LEU A 380 -8.94 17.76 -18.98
C LEU A 380 -9.62 17.99 -20.34
N SER A 381 -9.28 17.20 -21.36
CA SER A 381 -9.69 17.54 -22.74
C SER A 381 -10.19 16.39 -23.60
N GLY A 382 -11.13 16.69 -24.50
CA GLY A 382 -11.58 15.74 -25.53
C GLY A 382 -12.30 14.49 -24.99
N ASN A 383 -12.79 14.50 -23.75
CA ASN A 383 -13.44 13.33 -23.14
C ASN A 383 -14.91 13.24 -23.57
N LEU A 384 -15.44 12.02 -23.70
CA LEU A 384 -16.82 11.75 -24.06
C LEU A 384 -17.58 11.18 -22.85
N CYS A 385 -18.53 11.93 -22.33
CA CYS A 385 -19.49 11.46 -21.33
C CYS A 385 -20.80 11.09 -22.01
N ARG A 386 -21.03 9.78 -22.20
CA ARG A 386 -22.24 9.25 -22.84
C ARG A 386 -23.49 9.53 -22.02
N VAL A 387 -23.37 9.63 -20.71
CA VAL A 387 -24.40 10.22 -19.85
C VAL A 387 -23.74 11.32 -19.04
N SER A 388 -24.32 12.53 -19.08
CA SER A 388 -23.78 13.68 -18.34
C SER A 388 -23.61 13.36 -16.85
N PRO A 389 -22.45 13.71 -16.24
CA PRO A 389 -22.23 13.55 -14.81
C PRO A 389 -23.31 14.25 -14.00
N SER A 390 -23.77 13.63 -12.90
CA SER A 390 -24.87 14.20 -12.11
C SER A 390 -24.45 15.33 -11.17
N GLU A 391 -23.18 15.42 -10.78
CA GLU A 391 -22.66 16.51 -9.94
C GLU A 391 -21.83 17.51 -10.74
N ALA A 392 -20.72 17.06 -11.32
CA ALA A 392 -19.86 17.87 -12.17
C ALA A 392 -18.93 16.99 -13.01
N PHE A 393 -18.41 17.47 -14.14
CA PHE A 393 -17.33 16.75 -14.82
C PHE A 393 -16.05 16.69 -13.96
N ALA A 394 -15.58 17.84 -13.49
CA ALA A 394 -14.51 17.94 -12.48
C ALA A 394 -15.04 18.60 -11.20
N HIS A 395 -14.89 17.91 -10.06
CA HIS A 395 -15.27 18.41 -8.75
C HIS A 395 -14.04 18.49 -7.84
N ILE A 396 -13.76 19.69 -7.33
CA ILE A 396 -12.69 19.94 -6.36
C ILE A 396 -13.34 20.52 -5.11
N SER A 397 -13.36 19.75 -4.02
CA SER A 397 -14.06 20.16 -2.80
C SER A 397 -13.37 21.33 -2.09
N TYR A 398 -12.05 21.47 -2.23
CA TYR A 398 -11.27 22.53 -1.58
C TYR A 398 -10.67 23.53 -2.57
N LYS A 399 -9.51 24.12 -2.22
CA LYS A 399 -8.88 25.20 -2.96
C LYS A 399 -8.08 24.69 -4.16
N VAL A 400 -7.97 25.54 -5.17
CA VAL A 400 -7.02 25.36 -6.28
C VAL A 400 -6.04 26.52 -6.21
N ASN A 401 -4.77 26.22 -5.97
CA ASN A 401 -3.70 27.20 -5.90
C ASN A 401 -2.87 27.10 -7.18
N LEU A 402 -2.81 28.21 -7.92
CA LEU A 402 -2.13 28.29 -9.20
C LEU A 402 -1.02 29.32 -9.13
N ARG A 403 0.21 28.94 -9.45
CA ARG A 403 1.35 29.87 -9.53
C ARG A 403 2.03 29.78 -10.88
N GLY A 404 1.79 30.75 -11.76
CA GLY A 404 2.30 30.71 -13.13
C GLY A 404 1.88 29.44 -13.87
N SER A 405 0.69 28.91 -13.61
CA SER A 405 0.28 27.55 -14.01
C SER A 405 -1.16 27.51 -14.47
N THR A 406 -1.54 26.45 -15.19
CA THR A 406 -2.82 26.42 -15.92
C THR A 406 -3.66 25.19 -15.61
N VAL A 407 -4.96 25.40 -15.40
CA VAL A 407 -5.97 24.34 -15.50
C VAL A 407 -6.75 24.57 -16.78
N SER A 408 -6.76 23.59 -17.68
CA SER A 408 -7.53 23.64 -18.93
C SER A 408 -8.58 22.54 -18.95
N VAL A 409 -9.82 22.94 -19.24
CA VAL A 409 -10.93 22.04 -19.53
C VAL A 409 -11.43 22.40 -20.92
N SER A 410 -11.35 21.50 -21.91
CA SER A 410 -11.66 21.88 -23.29
C SER A 410 -12.10 20.70 -24.17
N GLY A 411 -13.01 20.95 -25.11
CA GLY A 411 -13.43 19.95 -26.10
C GLY A 411 -14.10 18.69 -25.51
N ASN A 412 -14.56 18.73 -24.25
CA ASN A 412 -15.28 17.61 -23.64
C ASN A 412 -16.74 17.60 -24.13
N GLN A 413 -17.24 16.40 -24.46
CA GLN A 413 -18.57 16.19 -25.01
C GLN A 413 -19.48 15.52 -23.98
N PHE A 414 -20.71 16.03 -23.87
CA PHE A 414 -21.67 15.60 -22.86
C PHE A 414 -23.04 15.39 -23.50
N MET A 415 -23.76 14.34 -23.07
CA MET A 415 -25.15 14.14 -23.47
C MET A 415 -26.06 15.26 -22.94
N SER A 416 -26.91 15.81 -23.80
CA SER A 416 -27.89 16.83 -23.41
C SER A 416 -28.82 16.34 -22.30
N ARG A 417 -29.12 17.18 -21.31
CA ARG A 417 -30.01 16.89 -20.18
C ARG A 417 -30.87 18.11 -19.85
N THR A 418 -32.06 17.87 -19.27
CA THR A 418 -32.90 18.90 -18.63
C THR A 418 -32.24 19.40 -17.34
N GLY A 419 -31.32 20.36 -17.45
CA GLY A 419 -30.66 21.01 -16.32
C GLY A 419 -29.30 21.60 -16.69
N THR A 420 -28.73 22.41 -15.79
CA THR A 420 -27.39 22.99 -15.98
C THR A 420 -26.31 21.93 -15.73
N LEU A 421 -25.50 21.65 -16.74
CA LEU A 421 -24.29 20.83 -16.60
C LEU A 421 -23.19 21.66 -15.93
N THR A 422 -22.59 21.13 -14.87
CA THR A 422 -21.40 21.74 -14.25
C THR A 422 -20.14 21.08 -14.81
N VAL A 423 -19.35 21.81 -15.60
CA VAL A 423 -18.10 21.29 -16.16
C VAL A 423 -16.98 21.27 -15.11
N LEU A 424 -16.87 22.34 -14.31
CA LEU A 424 -15.89 22.46 -13.24
C LEU A 424 -16.54 23.08 -12.00
N ARG A 425 -16.43 22.39 -10.85
CA ARG A 425 -16.88 22.88 -9.54
C ARG A 425 -15.69 22.97 -8.58
N ILE A 426 -15.54 24.13 -7.94
CA ILE A 426 -14.56 24.39 -6.88
C ILE A 426 -15.33 24.94 -5.68
N SER A 427 -15.41 24.18 -4.59
CA SER A 427 -16.44 24.40 -3.55
C SER A 427 -16.07 25.39 -2.43
N THR A 428 -14.79 25.70 -2.16
CA THR A 428 -14.40 26.66 -1.09
C THR A 428 -13.59 27.87 -1.59
N GLY A 429 -13.72 29.00 -0.86
CA GLY A 429 -13.24 30.35 -1.21
C GLY A 429 -11.81 30.73 -0.75
N SER A 430 -11.31 31.83 -1.32
CA SER A 430 -9.89 32.23 -1.56
C SER A 430 -9.16 31.28 -2.52
N ARG A 431 -9.20 31.61 -3.82
CA ARG A 431 -8.32 30.99 -4.82
C ARG A 431 -7.01 31.78 -4.79
N ASP A 432 -5.90 31.15 -4.42
CA ASP A 432 -4.59 31.80 -4.55
C ASP A 432 -4.07 31.57 -5.97
N ILE A 433 -4.51 32.44 -6.87
CA ILE A 433 -4.07 32.46 -8.26
C ILE A 433 -3.07 33.61 -8.42
N THR A 434 -1.80 33.25 -8.56
CA THR A 434 -0.71 34.18 -8.83
C THR A 434 -0.19 33.91 -10.23
N ASN A 435 -0.54 34.75 -11.21
CA ASN A 435 -0.20 34.56 -12.63
C ASN A 435 -0.65 33.20 -13.22
N GLY A 436 -1.67 32.56 -12.62
CA GLY A 436 -2.25 31.31 -13.11
C GLY A 436 -3.54 31.54 -13.89
N ALA A 437 -3.96 30.54 -14.67
CA ALA A 437 -5.18 30.60 -15.47
C ALA A 437 -6.04 29.35 -15.32
N ILE A 438 -7.36 29.53 -15.29
CA ILE A 438 -8.34 28.45 -15.49
C ILE A 438 -9.05 28.75 -16.80
N VAL A 439 -8.93 27.85 -17.77
CA VAL A 439 -9.57 27.94 -19.09
C VAL A 439 -10.58 26.81 -19.18
N ALA A 440 -11.84 27.09 -19.46
CA ALA A 440 -12.93 26.11 -19.48
C ALA A 440 -13.84 26.28 -20.70
#